data_AF-A0A382FDV5-F1
#
_entry.id   AF-A0A382FDV5-F1
#
_cell.length_a   1.000
_cell.length_b   1.000
_cell.length_c   1.000
_cell.angle_alpha   90.00
_cell.angle_beta   90.00
_cell.angle_gamma   90.00
#
_symmetry.space_group_name_H-M   'P 1'
#
loop_
_entity.id
_entity.type
_entity.pdbx_description
1 polymer ?
#
loop_
_entity_poly.entity_id
_entity_poly.type
_entity_poly.pdbx_seq_one_letter_code
_entity_poly.pdbx_strand_id
1 'polypeptide(L)'
;MPVRGQTHFAHGSATQEVRLGAIRDFIEQQYLHFNARELLDAARAYEQHLDEGGKMLVTLAGAMSTGELGISLARMIRERKVHAVSCTGANLEEDVFNLVSNRDYEVVPSWRSLSPTDEVG
;
A
#
# COMPACT_ATOMS: atom_id res chain seq x y z
N MET A 1 34.90 -44.13 22.35
CA MET A 1 34.66 -45.20 21.35
C MET A 1 33.92 -46.34 22.04
N PRO A 2 32.92 -47.06 21.47
CA PRO A 2 32.23 -46.98 20.17
C PRO A 2 30.68 -46.77 20.32
N VAL A 3 29.86 -47.25 19.36
CA VAL A 3 28.59 -46.71 18.80
C VAL A 3 27.31 -47.49 19.21
N ARG A 4 26.12 -46.87 19.04
CA ARG A 4 24.74 -47.38 18.81
C ARG A 4 23.77 -47.24 19.99
N GLY A 5 22.52 -46.81 19.84
CA GLY A 5 21.74 -46.55 18.62
C GLY A 5 20.54 -45.64 18.89
N GLN A 6 20.21 -44.83 17.89
CA GLN A 6 18.95 -44.14 17.78
C GLN A 6 17.91 -45.09 17.19
N THR A 7 16.74 -45.16 17.81
CA THR A 7 15.51 -45.58 17.13
C THR A 7 14.34 -44.76 17.66
N HIS A 8 13.80 -43.97 16.73
CA HIS A 8 12.41 -43.51 16.56
C HIS A 8 11.76 -42.62 17.61
N PHE A 9 11.47 -41.37 17.22
CA PHE A 9 10.14 -40.73 17.22
C PHE A 9 10.16 -39.65 16.11
N ALA A 10 9.48 -39.86 14.99
CA ALA A 10 8.07 -39.54 14.69
C ALA A 10 7.93 -38.21 13.92
N HIS A 11 7.05 -38.25 12.93
CA HIS A 11 6.74 -37.22 11.94
C HIS A 11 6.38 -35.85 12.54
N GLY A 12 6.89 -34.80 11.91
CA GLY A 12 6.30 -33.48 11.93
C GLY A 12 6.54 -32.81 10.58
N SER A 13 5.61 -32.98 9.64
CA SER A 13 5.50 -32.09 8.49
C SER A 13 5.20 -30.71 9.06
N ALA A 14 6.23 -29.87 9.22
CA ALA A 14 6.06 -28.48 9.59
C ALA A 14 5.17 -27.85 8.52
N THR A 15 3.91 -27.62 8.86
CA THR A 15 3.03 -26.70 8.14
C THR A 15 3.84 -25.42 8.00
N GLN A 16 4.24 -25.06 6.77
CA GLN A 16 4.89 -23.77 6.56
C GLN A 16 3.90 -22.70 7.02
N GLU A 17 4.20 -22.11 8.17
CA GLU A 17 3.48 -20.96 8.68
C GLU A 17 3.60 -19.88 7.61
N VAL A 18 2.47 -19.51 7.02
CA VAL A 18 2.42 -18.44 6.02
C VAL A 18 2.86 -17.18 6.75
N ARG A 19 4.13 -16.78 6.58
CA ARG A 19 4.58 -15.48 7.04
C ARG A 19 3.88 -14.43 6.20
N LEU A 20 2.88 -13.82 6.80
CA LEU A 20 2.33 -12.57 6.33
C LEU A 20 3.45 -11.51 6.35
N GLY A 21 3.32 -10.46 5.55
CA GLY A 21 4.34 -9.41 5.51
C GLY A 21 4.48 -8.73 6.89
N ALA A 22 5.69 -8.31 7.27
CA ALA A 22 5.98 -7.74 8.60
C ALA A 22 5.03 -6.60 9.03
N ILE A 23 4.51 -5.82 8.07
CA ILE A 23 3.52 -4.76 8.32
C ILE A 23 2.15 -5.33 8.67
N ARG A 24 1.73 -6.43 8.02
CA ARG A 24 0.46 -7.08 8.36
C ARG A 24 0.51 -7.63 9.78
N ASP A 25 1.57 -8.37 10.11
CA ASP A 25 1.74 -8.92 11.47
C ASP A 25 1.68 -7.81 12.53
N PHE A 26 2.36 -6.70 12.26
CA PHE A 26 2.32 -5.53 13.12
C PHE A 26 0.91 -4.97 13.29
N ILE A 27 0.17 -4.75 12.20
CA ILE A 27 -1.21 -4.24 12.25
C ILE A 27 -2.10 -5.20 13.03
N GLU A 28 -2.03 -6.50 12.76
CA GLU A 28 -2.85 -7.50 13.45
C GLU A 28 -2.60 -7.56 14.96
N GLN A 29 -1.35 -7.40 15.39
CA GLN A 29 -0.98 -7.44 16.80
C GLN A 29 -1.27 -6.12 17.52
N GLN A 30 -1.14 -4.97 16.86
CA GLN A 30 -1.19 -3.66 17.50
C GLN A 30 -2.53 -2.94 17.34
N TYR A 31 -3.26 -3.16 16.25
CA TYR A 31 -4.45 -2.36 15.90
C TYR A 31 -5.72 -3.07 16.40
N LEU A 32 -5.85 -3.16 17.73
CA LEU A 32 -6.87 -4.01 18.36
C LEU A 32 -8.22 -3.31 18.59
N HIS A 33 -8.24 -1.98 18.75
CA HIS A 33 -9.43 -1.23 19.15
C HIS A 33 -9.58 0.10 18.40
N PHE A 34 -10.78 0.68 18.49
CA PHE A 34 -11.14 1.97 17.88
C PHE A 34 -10.88 2.01 16.37
N ASN A 35 -10.62 3.21 15.83
CA ASN A 35 -10.36 3.44 14.41
C ASN A 35 -9.13 2.68 13.89
N ALA A 36 -8.21 2.26 14.76
CA ALA A 36 -7.08 1.45 14.33
C ALA A 36 -7.56 0.07 13.85
N ARG A 37 -8.54 -0.53 14.54
CA ARG A 37 -9.07 -1.85 14.16
C ARG A 37 -9.82 -1.80 12.82
N GLU A 38 -10.51 -0.69 12.55
CA GLU A 38 -11.22 -0.47 11.28
C GLU A 38 -10.29 -0.60 10.07
N LEU A 39 -9.01 -0.21 10.18
CA LEU A 39 -8.03 -0.40 9.10
C LEU A 39 -7.83 -1.89 8.76
N LEU A 40 -7.69 -2.73 9.78
CA LEU A 40 -7.48 -4.17 9.60
C LEU A 40 -8.74 -4.82 9.02
N ASP A 41 -9.90 -4.47 9.56
CA ASP A 41 -11.17 -5.04 9.11
C ASP A 41 -11.48 -4.61 7.66
N ALA A 42 -11.21 -3.35 7.29
CA ALA A 42 -11.32 -2.87 5.92
C ALA A 42 -10.34 -3.58 4.95
N ALA A 43 -9.10 -3.82 5.38
CA ALA A 43 -8.12 -4.55 4.57
C ALA A 43 -8.56 -5.99 4.29
N ARG A 44 -9.06 -6.70 5.33
CA ARG A 44 -9.58 -8.08 5.18
C ARG A 44 -10.84 -8.13 4.32
N ALA A 45 -11.77 -7.20 4.53
CA ALA A 45 -12.98 -7.10 3.72
C ALA A 45 -12.66 -6.84 2.24
N TYR A 46 -11.65 -6.03 1.95
CA TYR A 46 -11.20 -5.80 0.58
C TYR A 46 -10.57 -7.05 -0.04
N GLU A 47 -9.75 -7.80 0.70
CA GLU A 47 -9.20 -9.08 0.22
C GLU A 47 -10.31 -10.06 -0.12
N GLN A 48 -11.28 -10.24 0.78
CA GLN A 48 -12.42 -11.10 0.55
C GLN A 48 -13.23 -10.66 -0.69
N HIS A 49 -13.50 -9.37 -0.84
CA HIS A 49 -14.22 -8.83 -2.01
C HIS A 49 -13.51 -9.18 -3.33
N LEU A 50 -12.17 -9.14 -3.35
CA LEU A 50 -11.39 -9.52 -4.54
C LEU A 50 -11.41 -11.05 -4.77
N ASP A 51 -11.28 -11.84 -3.71
CA ASP A 51 -11.30 -13.31 -3.80
C ASP A 51 -12.66 -13.84 -4.29
N GLU A 52 -13.75 -13.13 -3.97
CA GLU A 52 -15.10 -13.39 -4.48
C GLU A 52 -15.31 -12.93 -5.94
N GLY A 53 -14.27 -12.37 -6.59
CA GLY A 53 -14.33 -11.87 -7.96
C GLY A 53 -14.94 -10.47 -8.09
N GLY A 54 -15.07 -9.76 -6.98
CA GLY A 54 -15.55 -8.39 -6.92
C GLY A 54 -14.60 -7.40 -7.61
N LYS A 55 -15.17 -6.32 -8.13
CA LYS A 55 -14.42 -5.21 -8.74
C LYS A 55 -14.39 -4.02 -7.80
N MET A 56 -13.25 -3.34 -7.73
CA MET A 56 -13.05 -2.19 -6.85
C MET A 56 -13.06 -0.87 -7.61
N LEU A 57 -13.94 0.04 -7.19
CA LEU A 57 -13.92 1.44 -7.57
C LEU A 57 -13.38 2.27 -6.41
N VAL A 58 -12.35 3.08 -6.67
CA VAL A 58 -11.76 3.98 -5.67
C VAL A 58 -12.19 5.41 -5.98
N THR A 59 -12.78 6.10 -4.99
CA THR A 59 -13.06 7.53 -5.07
C THR A 59 -11.94 8.32 -4.40
N LEU A 60 -11.29 9.23 -5.12
CA LEU A 60 -10.23 10.09 -4.58
C LEU A 60 -10.74 11.51 -4.39
N ALA A 61 -10.47 12.05 -3.20
CA ALA A 61 -10.65 13.47 -2.94
C ALA A 61 -9.59 14.31 -3.67
N GLY A 62 -9.69 15.64 -3.60
CA GLY A 62 -8.69 16.54 -4.18
C GLY A 62 -7.31 16.39 -3.50
N ALA A 63 -6.26 16.79 -4.23
CA ALA A 63 -4.86 16.82 -3.78
C ALA A 63 -4.26 15.48 -3.34
N MET A 64 -4.84 14.36 -3.79
CA MET A 64 -4.32 13.01 -3.49
C MET A 64 -3.15 12.61 -4.40
N SER A 65 -3.09 13.18 -5.61
CA SER A 65 -1.92 13.14 -6.52
C SER A 65 -0.69 13.80 -5.91
N THR A 66 -0.86 14.96 -5.26
CA THR A 66 0.22 15.65 -4.51
C THR A 66 0.72 14.83 -3.31
N GLY A 67 -0.17 14.05 -2.69
CA GLY A 67 0.18 13.07 -1.66
C GLY A 67 0.82 11.79 -2.21
N GLU A 68 1.12 11.74 -3.51
CA GLU A 68 1.75 10.62 -4.23
C GLU A 68 1.01 9.27 -4.11
N LEU A 69 -0.30 9.29 -3.83
CA LEU A 69 -1.09 8.06 -3.77
C LEU A 69 -1.12 7.30 -5.10
N GLY A 70 -0.86 7.99 -6.22
CA GLY A 70 -0.67 7.42 -7.54
C GLY A 70 0.38 6.31 -7.58
N ILE A 71 1.46 6.39 -6.78
CA ILE A 71 2.52 5.36 -6.75
C ILE A 71 1.95 4.02 -6.26
N SER A 72 1.18 4.05 -5.16
CA SER A 72 0.57 2.87 -4.58
C SER A 72 -0.58 2.35 -5.46
N LEU A 73 -1.43 3.25 -5.95
CA LEU A 73 -2.55 2.89 -6.82
C LEU A 73 -2.09 2.29 -8.15
N ALA A 74 -1.03 2.81 -8.76
CA ALA A 74 -0.53 2.30 -10.02
C ALA A 74 -0.11 0.82 -9.91
N ARG A 75 0.49 0.42 -8.78
CA ARG A 75 0.75 -1.01 -8.50
C ARG A 75 -0.55 -1.79 -8.38
N MET A 76 -1.51 -1.30 -7.61
CA MET A 76 -2.79 -1.97 -7.38
C MET A 76 -3.61 -2.14 -8.66
N ILE A 77 -3.56 -1.16 -9.58
CA ILE A 77 -4.20 -1.22 -10.90
C ILE A 77 -3.51 -2.29 -11.77
N ARG A 78 -2.16 -2.30 -11.84
CA ARG A 78 -1.40 -3.32 -12.59
C ARG A 78 -1.64 -4.74 -12.09
N GLU A 79 -1.81 -4.90 -10.78
CA GLU A 79 -2.16 -6.18 -10.14
C GLU A 79 -3.67 -6.51 -10.22
N ARG A 80 -4.48 -5.71 -10.94
CA ARG A 80 -5.95 -5.86 -11.09
C ARG A 80 -6.72 -5.88 -9.76
N LYS A 81 -6.23 -5.17 -8.76
CA LYS A 81 -6.91 -5.00 -7.47
C LYS A 81 -7.85 -3.80 -7.52
N VAL A 82 -7.44 -2.71 -8.18
CA VAL A 82 -8.29 -1.53 -8.47
C VAL A 82 -8.73 -1.56 -9.94
N HIS A 83 -10.03 -1.38 -10.18
CA HIS A 83 -10.65 -1.55 -11.50
C HIS A 83 -11.17 -0.24 -12.09
N ALA A 84 -11.51 0.72 -11.23
CA ALA A 84 -11.93 2.05 -11.62
C ALA A 84 -11.47 3.06 -10.57
N VAL A 85 -11.19 4.29 -11.03
CA VAL A 85 -10.89 5.43 -10.15
C VAL A 85 -11.82 6.58 -10.55
N SER A 86 -12.53 7.13 -9.57
CA SER A 86 -13.28 8.37 -9.70
C SER A 86 -12.53 9.45 -8.95
N CYS A 87 -12.04 10.47 -9.65
CA CYS A 87 -11.25 11.55 -9.06
C CYS A 87 -11.66 12.90 -9.66
N THR A 88 -11.22 13.98 -9.02
CA THR A 88 -11.33 15.32 -9.60
C THR A 88 -10.35 15.50 -10.76
N GLY A 89 -10.62 16.45 -11.66
CA GLY A 89 -9.74 16.75 -12.80
C GLY A 89 -8.28 17.05 -12.39
N ALA A 90 -8.08 17.73 -11.26
CA ALA A 90 -6.75 18.04 -10.73
C ALA A 90 -5.88 16.80 -10.48
N ASN A 91 -6.45 15.71 -9.96
CA ASN A 91 -5.67 14.48 -9.75
C ASN A 91 -5.20 13.87 -11.09
N LEU A 92 -6.09 13.87 -12.10
CA LEU A 92 -5.77 13.35 -13.42
C LEU A 92 -4.72 14.21 -14.14
N GLU A 93 -4.87 15.53 -14.09
CA GLU A 93 -3.95 16.47 -14.71
C GLU A 93 -2.54 16.34 -14.12
N GLU A 94 -2.44 16.23 -12.80
CA GLU A 94 -1.15 16.05 -12.11
C GLU A 94 -0.52 14.68 -12.40
N ASP A 95 -1.28 13.59 -12.40
CA ASP A 95 -0.76 12.26 -12.74
C ASP A 95 -0.26 12.20 -14.20
N VAL A 96 -0.95 12.87 -15.13
CA VAL A 96 -0.49 13.02 -16.53
C VAL A 96 0.76 13.89 -16.62
N PHE A 97 0.83 14.98 -15.86
CA PHE A 97 2.04 15.81 -15.79
C PHE A 97 3.22 15.01 -15.25
N ASN A 98 3.02 14.25 -14.18
CA ASN A 98 4.02 13.36 -13.61
C ASN A 98 4.48 12.28 -14.58
N LEU A 99 3.64 11.79 -15.49
CA LEU A 99 4.06 10.85 -16.53
C LEU A 99 5.04 11.48 -17.53
N VAL A 100 4.84 12.76 -17.87
CA VAL A 100 5.65 13.47 -18.88
C VAL A 100 6.90 14.10 -18.26
N SER A 101 6.78 14.65 -17.06
CA SER A 101 7.75 15.56 -16.44
C SER A 101 8.39 14.99 -15.16
N ASN A 102 8.23 13.70 -14.85
CA ASN A 102 8.70 13.09 -13.59
C ASN A 102 10.17 13.40 -13.25
N ARG A 103 11.01 13.55 -14.29
CA ARG A 103 12.46 13.70 -14.14
C ARG A 103 12.86 15.04 -13.50
N ASP A 104 11.96 16.02 -13.54
CA ASP A 104 12.17 17.38 -13.02
C ASP A 104 11.42 17.62 -11.70
N TYR A 105 10.84 16.58 -11.09
CA TYR A 105 10.16 16.68 -9.81
C TYR A 105 11.18 16.75 -8.66
N GLU A 106 11.20 17.88 -7.96
CA GLU A 106 12.07 18.12 -6.80
C GLU A 106 11.25 18.34 -5.53
N VAL A 107 11.67 17.71 -4.43
CA VAL A 107 11.08 17.97 -3.11
C VAL A 107 11.53 19.34 -2.63
N VAL A 108 10.63 20.32 -2.58
CA VAL A 108 10.93 21.68 -2.11
C VAL A 108 10.98 21.70 -0.57
N PRO A 109 12.15 21.90 0.06
CA PRO A 109 12.28 21.84 1.53
C PRO A 109 11.53 22.98 2.23
N SER A 110 11.40 24.13 1.57
CA SER A 110 10.78 25.36 2.07
C SER A 110 9.39 25.62 1.49
N TRP A 111 8.58 24.58 1.27
CA TRP A 111 7.27 24.68 0.60
C TRP A 111 6.28 25.68 1.24
N ARG A 112 6.49 26.08 2.50
CA ARG A 112 5.64 27.05 3.22
C ARG A 112 6.02 28.52 3.02
N SER A 113 7.23 28.79 2.54
CA SER A 113 7.75 30.16 2.42
C SER A 113 8.72 30.21 1.26
N LEU A 114 8.26 30.81 0.16
CA LEU A 114 9.10 31.16 -0.98
C LEU A 114 10.09 32.25 -0.57
N SER A 115 11.31 32.23 -1.13
CA SER A 115 12.22 33.34 -0.94
C SER A 115 11.70 34.57 -1.71
N PRO A 116 12.07 35.80 -1.32
CA PRO A 116 11.70 36.99 -2.07
C PRO A 116 12.12 36.94 -3.55
N THR A 117 13.19 36.20 -3.87
CA THR A 117 13.64 35.95 -5.25
C THR A 117 12.76 34.97 -6.02
N ASP A 118 12.08 34.04 -5.35
CA ASP A 118 11.18 33.06 -5.98
C ASP A 118 9.81 33.68 -6.29
N GLU A 119 9.44 34.80 -5.65
CA GLU A 119 8.16 35.49 -5.86
C GLU A 119 8.15 36.44 -7.08
N VAL A 120 9.32 36.81 -7.64
CA VAL A 120 9.44 37.86 -8.68
C VAL A 120 9.58 37.31 -10.11
N GLY A 121 9.29 36.02 -10.32
CA GLY A 121 9.35 35.35 -11.62
C GLY A 121 8.34 35.86 -12.64
#